data_AF-A0AAQ5XPM0-F1
#
_entry.id   AF-A0AAQ5XPM0-F1
#
_cell.length_a   1.000
_cell.length_b   1.000
_cell.length_c   1.000
_cell.angle_alpha   90.00
_cell.angle_beta   90.00
_cell.angle_gamma   90.00
#
_symmetry.space_group_name_H-M   'P 1'
#
loop_
_entity.id
_entity.type
_entity.pdbx_description
1 polymer ?
#
loop_
_entity_poly.entity_id
_entity_poly.type
_entity_poly.pdbx_seq_one_letter_code
_entity_poly.pdbx_strand_id
1 'polypeptide(L)'
;MFVAPPGYQPIYSPCIPYLGPIYGGLREGVSIYIQGSIPEDITRFYINLLCGESEASDIALHFNPRFDGWDKVVFNSCQGGCWESEEKIRSMPFCKGQLFEMVIIVTIQGYQIRVNGNDFHTFAHRLPMERVCAMQIAGDVSVQTINVIGGGMGGGMGGGMGGGMGGGMGGGYPGGFPGANLPGMGGQPVYNPPVPYSNMIPGGMFPKKTLIIRGMVPYGADRMSINFMVSRCRDIAFHMNPRVREGIVVRNSMLGGNWGQEERELGMCPFMEGQYFDMSIRCGNQRFKVFVNGQFLFDFFHRFQSFSEIDLLEIEGDIQISYIHF
;
A
#
# COMPACT_ATOMS: atom_id res chain seq x y z
N MET A 1 5.52 3.64 -18.33
CA MET A 1 4.70 4.34 -17.33
C MET A 1 3.99 3.30 -16.47
N PHE A 2 4.16 3.37 -15.15
CA PHE A 2 3.36 2.57 -14.22
C PHE A 2 1.90 3.02 -14.32
N VAL A 3 0.97 2.09 -14.50
CA VAL A 3 -0.46 2.37 -14.47
C VAL A 3 -0.99 1.60 -13.27
N ALA A 4 -1.36 2.30 -12.20
CA ALA A 4 -1.81 1.64 -10.99
C ALA A 4 -3.17 0.94 -11.23
N PRO A 5 -3.42 -0.25 -10.64
CA PRO A 5 -4.71 -0.91 -10.78
C PRO A 5 -5.83 -0.06 -10.13
N PRO A 6 -7.07 -0.10 -10.64
CA PRO A 6 -8.21 0.57 -10.03
C PRO A 6 -8.34 0.24 -8.55
N GLY A 7 -8.48 1.28 -7.71
CA GLY A 7 -8.52 1.13 -6.24
C GLY A 7 -7.15 1.09 -5.55
N TYR A 8 -6.06 1.25 -6.30
CA TYR A 8 -4.70 1.39 -5.76
C TYR A 8 -4.04 2.63 -6.38
N GLN A 9 -3.90 3.72 -5.62
CA GLN A 9 -3.27 4.94 -6.11
C GLN A 9 -2.26 5.45 -5.07
N PRO A 10 -1.08 4.83 -5.00
CA PRO A 10 -0.03 5.27 -4.09
C PRO A 10 0.57 6.59 -4.58
N ILE A 11 0.90 7.44 -3.63
CA ILE A 11 1.66 8.67 -3.83
C ILE A 11 3.06 8.41 -3.29
N TYR A 12 4.07 8.60 -4.13
CA TYR A 12 5.47 8.34 -3.79
C TYR A 12 6.21 9.65 -3.55
N SER A 13 6.95 9.71 -2.44
CA SER A 13 7.85 10.79 -2.09
C SER A 13 7.24 12.19 -2.27
N PRO A 14 6.02 12.47 -1.74
CA PRO A 14 5.43 13.79 -1.85
C PRO A 14 6.31 14.84 -1.15
N CYS A 15 6.35 16.05 -1.70
CA CYS A 15 6.96 17.19 -1.02
C CYS A 15 6.15 17.53 0.23
N ILE A 16 6.83 17.92 1.32
CA ILE A 16 6.20 18.40 2.55
C ILE A 16 6.37 19.92 2.64
N PRO A 17 5.29 20.71 2.85
CA PRO A 17 3.92 20.29 3.13
C PRO A 17 3.23 19.65 1.92
N TYR A 18 2.46 18.59 2.18
CA TYR A 18 1.63 17.90 1.22
C TYR A 18 0.16 18.26 1.47
N LEU A 19 -0.57 18.56 0.40
CA LEU A 19 -2.03 18.65 0.37
C LEU A 19 -2.51 17.90 -0.87
N GLY A 20 -3.41 16.93 -0.70
CA GLY A 20 -3.99 16.24 -1.84
C GLY A 20 -5.27 15.48 -1.54
N PRO A 21 -5.98 15.07 -2.59
CA PRO A 21 -7.30 14.46 -2.48
C PRO A 21 -7.23 13.02 -1.94
N ILE A 22 -8.31 12.64 -1.26
CA ILE A 22 -8.64 11.25 -0.91
C ILE A 22 -9.71 10.79 -1.92
N TYR A 23 -9.26 10.21 -3.02
CA TYR A 23 -10.16 9.76 -4.08
C TYR A 23 -11.13 8.67 -3.57
N GLY A 24 -12.41 8.87 -3.88
CA GLY A 24 -13.49 7.95 -3.45
C GLY A 24 -14.05 8.21 -2.05
N GLY A 25 -13.50 9.18 -1.31
CA GLY A 25 -13.95 9.55 0.04
C GLY A 25 -13.70 8.50 1.11
N LEU A 26 -13.90 8.87 2.37
CA LEU A 26 -13.81 7.93 3.50
C LEU A 26 -15.17 7.26 3.78
N ARG A 27 -15.09 6.00 4.18
CA ARG A 27 -16.19 5.17 4.71
C ARG A 27 -15.60 4.06 5.57
N GLU A 28 -16.44 3.34 6.29
CA GLU A 28 -16.01 2.18 7.06
C GLU A 28 -15.18 1.20 6.21
N GLY A 29 -14.05 0.75 6.77
CA GLY A 29 -13.12 -0.18 6.14
C GLY A 29 -12.06 0.49 5.26
N VAL A 30 -12.21 1.77 4.92
CA VAL A 30 -11.13 2.52 4.25
C VAL A 30 -9.96 2.68 5.21
N SER A 31 -8.75 2.48 4.70
CA SER A 31 -7.50 2.65 5.44
C SER A 31 -6.59 3.61 4.70
N ILE A 32 -6.00 4.56 5.42
CA ILE A 32 -4.93 5.42 4.92
C ILE A 32 -3.62 4.87 5.47
N TYR A 33 -2.74 4.44 4.58
CA TYR A 33 -1.44 3.86 4.89
C TYR A 33 -0.33 4.85 4.53
N ILE A 34 0.58 5.12 5.45
CA ILE A 34 1.66 6.10 5.31
C ILE A 34 2.97 5.47 5.77
N GLN A 35 4.02 5.57 4.95
CA GLN A 35 5.40 5.27 5.36
C GLN A 35 6.25 6.54 5.27
N GLY A 36 7.17 6.70 6.21
CA GLY A 36 8.05 7.84 6.25
C GLY A 36 9.20 7.69 7.24
N SER A 37 9.96 8.76 7.44
CA SER A 37 10.97 8.88 8.49
C SER A 37 10.74 10.11 9.35
N ILE A 38 11.20 10.01 10.59
CA ILE A 38 11.21 11.11 11.54
C ILE A 38 12.63 11.69 11.57
N PRO A 39 12.81 13.00 11.27
CA PRO A 39 14.11 13.66 11.41
C PRO A 39 14.64 13.63 12.85
N GLU A 40 15.96 13.64 13.02
CA GLU A 40 16.60 13.65 14.36
C GLU A 40 16.28 14.94 15.13
N ASP A 41 16.15 16.05 14.41
CA ASP A 41 15.89 17.41 14.90
C ASP A 41 14.39 17.76 14.94
N ILE A 42 13.50 16.77 14.83
CA ILE A 42 12.05 16.96 14.90
C ILE A 42 11.61 17.76 16.12
N THR A 43 10.73 18.74 15.88
CA THR A 43 9.88 19.36 16.89
C THR A 43 8.46 18.81 16.83
N ARG A 44 7.83 18.79 15.65
CA ARG A 44 6.47 18.23 15.46
C ARG A 44 6.15 18.03 13.98
N PHE A 45 5.22 17.13 13.69
CA PHE A 45 4.52 17.07 12.41
C PHE A 45 3.03 16.83 12.64
N TYR A 46 2.21 17.02 11.61
CA TYR A 46 0.81 16.68 11.69
C TYR A 46 0.27 16.06 10.41
N ILE A 47 -0.79 15.28 10.56
CA ILE A 47 -1.63 14.77 9.50
C ILE A 47 -3.04 15.27 9.78
N ASN A 48 -3.63 16.01 8.84
CA ASN A 48 -5.01 16.45 8.89
C ASN A 48 -5.84 15.68 7.86
N LEU A 49 -7.00 15.20 8.29
CA LEU A 49 -8.07 14.74 7.40
C LEU A 49 -9.10 15.86 7.25
N LEU A 50 -9.22 16.39 6.05
CA LEU A 50 -9.95 17.62 5.76
C LEU A 50 -11.32 17.34 5.13
N CYS A 51 -12.32 18.11 5.51
CA CYS A 51 -13.66 18.10 4.92
C CYS A 51 -13.80 19.02 3.68
N GLY A 52 -12.68 19.30 3.00
CA GLY A 52 -12.60 20.14 1.81
C GLY A 52 -11.17 20.14 1.26
N GLU A 53 -10.99 20.61 0.03
CA GLU A 53 -9.71 20.58 -0.70
C GLU A 53 -8.81 21.80 -0.41
N SER A 54 -9.13 22.59 0.62
CA SER A 54 -8.36 23.77 1.03
C SER A 54 -7.81 23.59 2.44
N GLU A 55 -6.63 24.18 2.73
CA GLU A 55 -6.03 24.17 4.07
C GLU A 55 -6.89 24.85 5.14
N ALA A 56 -7.83 25.73 4.72
CA ALA A 56 -8.78 26.39 5.61
C ALA A 56 -10.07 25.56 5.87
N SER A 57 -10.19 24.37 5.27
CA SER A 57 -11.37 23.52 5.45
C SER A 57 -11.45 22.98 6.88
N ASP A 58 -12.66 22.59 7.30
CA ASP A 58 -12.84 21.87 8.57
C ASP A 58 -11.91 20.64 8.62
N ILE A 59 -11.36 20.38 9.80
CA ILE A 59 -10.45 19.26 10.08
C ILE A 59 -11.23 18.22 10.89
N ALA A 60 -11.54 17.08 10.26
CA ALA A 60 -12.21 15.97 10.94
C ALA A 60 -11.28 15.25 11.91
N LEU A 61 -10.02 15.09 11.53
CA LEU A 61 -8.97 14.52 12.38
C LEU A 61 -7.71 15.36 12.22
N HIS A 62 -7.23 15.93 13.31
CA HIS A 62 -5.89 16.46 13.46
C HIS A 62 -5.07 15.46 14.27
N PHE A 63 -4.07 14.84 13.66
CA PHE A 63 -3.12 13.95 14.33
C PHE A 63 -1.77 14.68 14.42
N ASN A 64 -1.29 14.99 15.62
CA ASN A 64 -0.10 15.85 15.78
C ASN A 64 0.86 15.35 16.87
N PRO A 65 1.85 14.53 16.50
CA PRO A 65 2.98 14.19 17.36
C PRO A 65 3.85 15.41 17.63
N ARG A 66 4.19 15.62 18.91
CA ARG A 66 5.02 16.72 19.39
C ARG A 66 6.17 16.17 20.24
N PHE A 67 7.39 16.60 19.91
CA PHE A 67 8.66 16.26 20.58
C PHE A 67 9.19 17.48 21.35
N ASP A 68 8.34 18.06 22.19
CA ASP A 68 8.52 19.36 22.87
C ASP A 68 8.71 19.21 24.39
N GLY A 69 9.50 18.22 24.80
CA GLY A 69 9.93 17.98 26.19
C GLY A 69 8.98 17.07 26.98
N TRP A 70 7.67 17.25 26.85
CA TRP A 70 6.69 16.25 27.26
C TRP A 70 6.03 15.64 26.02
N ASP A 71 6.79 14.72 25.41
CA ASP A 71 6.43 14.06 24.16
C ASP A 71 5.03 13.44 24.25
N LYS A 72 4.22 13.74 23.24
CA LYS A 72 2.80 13.41 23.21
C LYS A 72 2.28 13.44 21.78
N VAL A 73 1.17 12.74 21.56
CA VAL A 73 0.36 12.91 20.36
C VAL A 73 -0.92 13.62 20.73
N VAL A 74 -1.19 14.74 20.04
CA VAL A 74 -2.42 15.50 20.20
C VAL A 74 -3.39 15.12 19.08
N PHE A 75 -4.62 14.84 19.47
CA PHE A 75 -5.75 14.63 18.58
C PHE A 75 -6.78 15.72 18.78
N ASN A 76 -7.36 16.23 17.68
CA ASN A 76 -8.46 17.17 17.76
C ASN A 76 -9.26 17.22 16.45
N SER A 77 -10.36 17.99 16.45
CA SER A 77 -11.09 18.43 15.27
C SER A 77 -11.17 19.95 15.26
N CYS A 78 -11.34 20.55 14.09
CA CYS A 78 -11.51 21.99 13.92
C CYS A 78 -12.70 22.25 12.99
N GLN A 79 -13.71 22.96 13.47
CA GLN A 79 -14.90 23.30 12.69
C GLN A 79 -15.12 24.80 12.67
N GLY A 80 -15.30 25.38 11.47
CA GLY A 80 -15.47 26.83 11.32
C GLY A 80 -14.27 27.63 11.82
N GLY A 81 -13.06 27.05 11.77
CA GLY A 81 -11.83 27.66 12.29
C GLY A 81 -11.64 27.57 13.80
N CYS A 82 -12.57 26.93 14.53
CA CYS A 82 -12.49 26.76 15.98
C CYS A 82 -12.06 25.33 16.33
N TRP A 83 -10.96 25.21 17.07
CA TRP A 83 -10.52 23.93 17.65
C TRP A 83 -11.47 23.48 18.75
N GLU A 84 -11.75 22.18 18.77
CA GLU A 84 -12.49 21.56 19.86
C GLU A 84 -11.56 21.19 21.03
N SER A 85 -12.05 20.38 21.98
CA SER A 85 -11.26 19.87 23.10
C SER A 85 -10.19 18.87 22.65
N GLU A 86 -8.92 19.15 23.01
CA GLU A 86 -7.78 18.28 22.69
C GLU A 86 -7.84 16.95 23.45
N GLU A 87 -7.58 15.85 22.74
CA GLU A 87 -7.19 14.56 23.34
C GLU A 87 -5.66 14.44 23.32
N LYS A 88 -5.06 14.25 24.50
CA LYS A 88 -3.59 14.21 24.66
C LYS A 88 -3.15 12.83 25.10
N ILE A 89 -2.49 12.11 24.21
CA ILE A 89 -1.93 10.79 24.50
C ILE A 89 -0.47 10.98 24.91
N ARG A 90 -0.17 10.68 26.18
CA ARG A 90 1.17 10.80 26.78
C ARG A 90 2.03 9.55 26.50
N SER A 91 2.05 9.17 25.23
CA SER A 91 2.88 8.10 24.67
C SER A 91 3.31 8.55 23.28
N MET A 92 4.54 8.22 22.89
CA MET A 92 5.10 8.57 21.60
C MET A 92 5.38 7.28 20.81
N PRO A 93 4.62 7.01 19.72
CA PRO A 93 4.80 5.79 18.94
C PRO A 93 5.89 5.93 17.86
N PHE A 94 6.53 7.10 17.79
CA PHE A 94 7.56 7.45 16.81
C PHE A 94 8.91 7.65 17.50
N CYS A 95 9.99 7.31 16.80
CA CYS A 95 11.35 7.49 17.30
C CYS A 95 12.10 8.47 16.39
N LYS A 96 12.87 9.38 16.99
CA LYS A 96 13.75 10.30 16.24
C LYS A 96 14.76 9.51 15.41
N GLY A 97 15.00 9.97 14.18
CA GLY A 97 15.91 9.33 13.22
C GLY A 97 15.42 8.00 12.65
N GLN A 98 14.25 7.51 13.05
CA GLN A 98 13.73 6.21 12.64
C GLN A 98 12.67 6.33 11.56
N LEU A 99 12.55 5.25 10.79
CA LEU A 99 11.42 5.02 9.92
C LEU A 99 10.15 4.70 10.70
N PHE A 100 9.01 4.95 10.09
CA PHE A 100 7.72 4.53 10.61
C PHE A 100 6.80 4.02 9.49
N GLU A 101 5.93 3.12 9.90
CA GLU A 101 4.70 2.78 9.21
C GLU A 101 3.52 3.24 10.05
N MET A 102 2.52 3.85 9.42
CA MET A 102 1.28 4.26 10.04
C MET A 102 0.08 3.83 9.22
N VAL A 103 -0.98 3.36 9.89
CA VAL A 103 -2.27 3.08 9.28
C VAL A 103 -3.37 3.79 10.07
N ILE A 104 -4.18 4.59 9.38
CA ILE A 104 -5.42 5.16 9.89
C ILE A 104 -6.57 4.34 9.31
N ILE A 105 -7.21 3.53 10.13
CA ILE A 105 -8.34 2.69 9.75
C ILE A 105 -9.63 3.43 10.09
N VAL A 106 -10.50 3.63 9.10
CA VAL A 106 -11.81 4.25 9.30
C VAL A 106 -12.79 3.18 9.74
N THR A 107 -13.32 3.32 10.96
CA THR A 107 -14.36 2.44 11.52
C THR A 107 -15.62 3.25 11.80
N ILE A 108 -16.72 2.58 12.18
CA ILE A 108 -17.92 3.29 12.64
C ILE A 108 -17.69 4.06 13.96
N GLN A 109 -16.74 3.61 14.80
CA GLN A 109 -16.45 4.26 16.09
C GLN A 109 -15.55 5.49 15.93
N GLY A 110 -14.70 5.55 14.91
CA GLY A 110 -13.72 6.60 14.77
C GLY A 110 -12.62 6.28 13.77
N TYR A 111 -11.51 7.00 13.92
CA TYR A 111 -10.25 6.71 13.26
C TYR A 111 -9.39 5.88 14.21
N GLN A 112 -9.12 4.63 13.86
CA GLN A 112 -8.19 3.77 14.60
C GLN A 112 -6.78 3.94 14.03
N ILE A 113 -5.85 4.37 14.86
CA ILE A 113 -4.46 4.62 14.50
C ILE A 113 -3.60 3.45 14.94
N ARG A 114 -2.84 2.90 13.98
CA ARG A 114 -1.77 1.94 14.21
C ARG A 114 -0.45 2.52 13.75
N VAL A 115 0.62 2.28 14.51
CA VAL A 115 1.99 2.69 14.15
C VAL A 115 2.92 1.50 14.37
N ASN A 116 3.73 1.18 13.36
CA ASN A 116 4.69 0.07 13.38
C ASN A 116 4.05 -1.27 13.80
N GLY A 117 2.85 -1.56 13.25
CA GLY A 117 2.08 -2.77 13.55
C GLY A 117 1.32 -2.78 14.88
N ASN A 118 1.53 -1.79 15.76
CA ASN A 118 0.89 -1.73 17.08
C ASN A 118 -0.31 -0.79 17.10
N ASP A 119 -1.37 -1.16 17.83
CA ASP A 119 -2.49 -0.28 18.14
C ASP A 119 -2.01 0.90 19.00
N PHE A 120 -2.33 2.13 18.59
CA PHE A 120 -1.92 3.34 19.30
C PHE A 120 -3.09 4.07 19.97
N HIS A 121 -4.09 4.50 19.19
CA HIS A 121 -5.26 5.23 19.72
C HIS A 121 -6.43 5.15 18.74
N THR A 122 -7.65 5.25 19.25
CA THR A 122 -8.85 5.45 18.42
C THR A 122 -9.46 6.81 18.74
N PHE A 123 -9.46 7.71 17.76
CA PHE A 123 -10.08 9.03 17.87
C PHE A 123 -11.53 8.95 17.38
N ALA A 124 -12.49 9.22 18.27
CA ALA A 124 -13.90 9.15 17.92
C ALA A 124 -14.29 10.20 16.88
N HIS A 125 -15.21 9.86 15.98
CA HIS A 125 -15.70 10.80 14.97
C HIS A 125 -16.40 11.99 15.63
N ARG A 126 -15.91 13.20 15.36
CA ARG A 126 -16.57 14.47 15.74
C ARG A 126 -17.25 15.15 14.57
N LEU A 127 -16.74 14.91 13.36
CA LEU A 127 -17.36 15.26 12.08
C LEU A 127 -17.71 13.98 11.30
N PRO A 128 -18.77 13.99 10.46
CA PRO A 128 -19.09 12.86 9.59
C PRO A 128 -17.91 12.47 8.70
N MET A 129 -17.51 11.20 8.73
CA MET A 129 -16.36 10.70 7.96
C MET A 129 -16.54 10.89 6.45
N GLU A 130 -17.78 10.86 5.97
CA GLU A 130 -18.15 10.99 4.56
C GLU A 130 -17.83 12.38 3.99
N ARG A 131 -17.67 13.39 4.86
CA ARG A 131 -17.25 14.72 4.45
C ARG A 131 -15.76 14.80 4.13
N VAL A 132 -14.95 13.85 4.62
CA VAL A 132 -13.50 13.87 4.44
C VAL A 132 -13.13 13.54 3.00
N CYS A 133 -12.45 14.47 2.33
CA CYS A 133 -12.09 14.36 0.92
C CYS A 133 -10.64 14.75 0.60
N ALA A 134 -9.89 15.28 1.56
CA ALA A 134 -8.48 15.62 1.36
C ALA A 134 -7.64 15.32 2.61
N MET A 135 -6.33 15.23 2.39
CA MET A 135 -5.33 15.01 3.43
C MET A 135 -4.25 16.06 3.33
N GLN A 136 -3.83 16.59 4.48
CA GLN A 136 -2.69 17.48 4.59
C GLN A 136 -1.65 16.87 5.52
N ILE A 137 -0.37 16.91 5.14
CA ILE A 137 0.76 16.49 5.97
C ILE A 137 1.78 17.61 5.99
N ALA A 138 2.18 18.08 7.17
CA ALA A 138 3.18 19.14 7.31
C ALA A 138 3.96 19.06 8.62
N GLY A 139 4.99 19.90 8.75
CA GLY A 139 5.96 19.88 9.84
C GLY A 139 7.14 18.96 9.54
N ASP A 140 7.87 18.57 10.59
CA ASP A 140 9.15 17.88 10.47
C ASP A 140 8.95 16.38 10.23
N VAL A 141 8.66 16.00 8.99
CA VAL A 141 8.49 14.59 8.59
C VAL A 141 8.91 14.40 7.14
N SER A 142 9.54 13.27 6.84
CA SER A 142 9.74 12.84 5.45
C SER A 142 8.73 11.74 5.14
N VAL A 143 7.95 11.90 4.08
CA VAL A 143 6.96 10.89 3.65
C VAL A 143 7.50 10.16 2.42
N GLN A 144 7.59 8.84 2.51
CA GLN A 144 8.00 7.98 1.41
C GLN A 144 6.81 7.54 0.57
N THR A 145 5.71 7.14 1.22
CA THR A 145 4.48 6.73 0.53
C THR A 145 3.22 7.12 1.29
N ILE A 146 2.15 7.42 0.53
CA ILE A 146 0.78 7.52 1.02
C ILE A 146 -0.08 6.59 0.15
N ASN A 147 -1.01 5.87 0.74
CA ASN A 147 -1.99 5.10 -0.01
C ASN A 147 -3.34 5.03 0.70
N VAL A 148 -4.42 5.11 -0.08
CA VAL A 148 -5.78 4.94 0.39
C VAL A 148 -6.30 3.59 -0.11
N ILE A 149 -6.66 2.72 0.81
CA ILE A 149 -6.93 1.29 0.60
C ILE A 149 -8.31 0.96 1.15
N GLY A 150 -8.98 -0.08 0.65
CA GLY A 150 -10.29 -0.50 1.18
C GLY A 150 -11.47 0.33 0.66
N GLY A 151 -11.20 1.30 -0.23
CA GLY A 151 -12.18 2.12 -0.93
C GLY A 151 -12.78 1.47 -2.19
N GLY A 152 -12.71 0.15 -2.35
CA GLY A 152 -13.32 -0.54 -3.49
C GLY A 152 -14.80 -0.22 -3.61
N MET A 153 -15.20 0.41 -4.72
CA MET A 153 -16.61 0.50 -5.12
C MET A 153 -17.24 -0.87 -4.91
N GLY A 154 -18.20 -0.96 -4.00
CA GLY A 154 -19.06 -2.13 -3.87
C GLY A 154 -19.86 -2.27 -5.15
N GLY A 155 -19.26 -2.83 -6.20
CA GLY A 155 -20.01 -3.57 -7.20
C GLY A 155 -20.50 -4.82 -6.48
N GLY A 156 -21.71 -4.72 -5.92
CA GLY A 156 -22.33 -5.81 -5.20
C GLY A 156 -22.26 -7.10 -6.01
N MET A 157 -21.48 -8.06 -5.52
CA MET A 157 -21.75 -9.46 -5.79
C MET A 157 -22.99 -9.85 -4.98
N GLY A 158 -24.14 -9.35 -5.42
CA GLY A 158 -25.42 -9.96 -5.13
C GLY A 158 -25.59 -11.14 -6.06
N GLY A 159 -25.35 -12.35 -5.54
CA GLY A 159 -25.85 -13.56 -6.18
C GLY A 159 -27.37 -13.44 -6.31
N GLY A 160 -27.87 -13.47 -7.54
CA GLY A 160 -29.30 -13.40 -7.84
C GLY A 160 -29.56 -13.90 -9.24
N MET A 161 -29.98 -15.17 -9.35
CA MET A 161 -30.70 -15.66 -10.51
C MET A 161 -31.95 -14.81 -10.74
N GLY A 162 -32.18 -14.34 -11.96
CA GLY A 162 -33.45 -13.70 -12.34
C GLY A 162 -33.36 -12.91 -13.63
N GLY A 163 -34.04 -13.40 -14.68
CA GLY A 163 -34.14 -12.70 -15.97
C GLY A 163 -35.00 -11.44 -15.92
N GLY A 164 -34.86 -10.59 -16.94
CA GLY A 164 -35.77 -9.46 -17.17
C GLY A 164 -35.14 -8.37 -18.03
N MET A 165 -35.76 -8.11 -19.19
CA MET A 165 -35.46 -7.01 -20.10
C MET A 165 -35.65 -5.64 -19.44
N GLY A 166 -34.89 -4.63 -19.87
CA GLY A 166 -35.20 -3.22 -19.59
C GLY A 166 -34.07 -2.28 -19.99
N GLY A 167 -34.28 -1.52 -21.07
CA GLY A 167 -33.30 -0.57 -21.60
C GLY A 167 -33.07 0.65 -20.70
N GLY A 168 -31.88 1.26 -20.86
CA GLY A 168 -31.53 2.53 -20.25
C GLY A 168 -30.49 3.26 -21.09
N MET A 169 -30.94 4.29 -21.80
CA MET A 169 -30.06 5.33 -22.36
C MET A 169 -29.51 6.17 -21.20
N GLY A 170 -28.18 6.27 -21.11
CA GLY A 170 -27.49 7.15 -20.16
C GLY A 170 -26.15 7.57 -20.76
N GLY A 171 -26.01 8.88 -21.03
CA GLY A 171 -24.95 9.49 -21.83
C GLY A 171 -23.54 9.23 -21.33
N GLY A 172 -22.66 8.91 -22.30
CA GLY A 172 -21.23 8.74 -22.07
C GLY A 172 -20.52 10.07 -21.89
N TYR A 173 -19.78 10.19 -20.79
CA TYR A 173 -18.68 11.15 -20.67
C TYR A 173 -17.46 10.56 -21.42
N PRO A 174 -16.89 11.27 -22.41
CA PRO A 174 -15.68 10.84 -23.10
C PRO A 174 -14.47 11.28 -22.29
N GLY A 175 -13.99 10.43 -21.39
CA GLY A 175 -12.83 10.73 -20.54
C GLY A 175 -12.34 9.49 -19.81
N GLY A 176 -11.97 8.44 -20.55
CA GLY A 176 -11.42 7.23 -19.95
C GLY A 176 -10.05 7.50 -19.33
N PHE A 177 -9.97 7.49 -18.00
CA PHE A 177 -8.70 7.51 -17.28
C PHE A 177 -7.80 6.34 -17.74
N PRO A 178 -6.48 6.55 -17.90
CA PRO A 178 -5.54 5.45 -18.17
C PRO A 178 -5.64 4.41 -17.03
N GLY A 179 -6.28 3.27 -17.30
CA GLY A 179 -6.48 2.22 -16.28
C GLY A 179 -7.91 1.68 -16.15
N ALA A 180 -8.92 2.31 -16.79
CA ALA A 180 -10.32 1.87 -16.71
C ALA A 180 -10.59 0.41 -17.18
N ASN A 181 -9.67 -0.19 -17.95
CA ASN A 181 -9.76 -1.57 -18.45
C ASN A 181 -8.86 -2.58 -17.68
N LEU A 182 -8.38 -2.22 -16.49
CA LEU A 182 -7.64 -3.12 -15.60
C LEU A 182 -8.62 -3.77 -14.61
N PRO A 183 -8.40 -5.04 -14.24
CA PRO A 183 -9.14 -5.64 -13.13
C PRO A 183 -8.87 -4.86 -11.84
N GLY A 184 -9.90 -4.65 -11.03
CA GLY A 184 -9.74 -4.15 -9.65
C GLY A 184 -9.00 -5.19 -8.80
N MET A 185 -8.33 -4.72 -7.75
CA MET A 185 -7.71 -5.60 -6.76
C MET A 185 -8.80 -6.39 -6.02
N GLY A 186 -8.60 -7.69 -5.85
CA GLY A 186 -9.63 -8.60 -5.34
C GLY A 186 -9.45 -8.94 -3.86
N GLY A 187 -10.57 -9.08 -3.14
CA GLY A 187 -10.58 -9.52 -1.74
C GLY A 187 -10.16 -8.44 -0.75
N GLN A 188 -9.90 -8.86 0.49
CA GLN A 188 -9.33 -8.01 1.53
C GLN A 188 -7.80 -8.12 1.50
N PRO A 189 -7.06 -7.03 1.67
CA PRO A 189 -5.62 -7.09 1.79
C PRO A 189 -5.19 -7.81 3.08
N VAL A 190 -4.00 -8.41 3.04
CA VAL A 190 -3.36 -9.05 4.19
C VAL A 190 -2.38 -8.06 4.82
N TYR A 191 -2.56 -7.77 6.10
CA TYR A 191 -1.69 -6.85 6.86
C TYR A 191 -0.72 -7.60 7.75
N ASN A 192 0.53 -7.14 7.78
CA ASN A 192 1.60 -7.63 8.64
C ASN A 192 1.72 -9.17 8.73
N PRO A 193 1.68 -9.92 7.62
CA PRO A 193 1.84 -11.37 7.67
C PRO A 193 3.25 -11.76 8.14
N PRO A 194 3.39 -12.89 8.88
CA PRO A 194 4.70 -13.41 9.23
C PRO A 194 5.46 -13.90 8.00
N VAL A 195 6.80 -13.88 8.07
CA VAL A 195 7.71 -14.44 7.07
C VAL A 195 8.43 -15.64 7.72
N PRO A 196 8.47 -16.83 7.07
CA PRO A 196 8.03 -17.11 5.71
C PRO A 196 6.50 -17.04 5.54
N TYR A 197 6.07 -16.46 4.41
CA TYR A 197 4.67 -16.34 4.02
C TYR A 197 4.38 -17.27 2.85
N SER A 198 3.29 -18.02 2.92
CA SER A 198 2.82 -18.87 1.82
C SER A 198 1.30 -18.82 1.76
N ASN A 199 0.75 -18.42 0.61
CA ASN A 199 -0.69 -18.40 0.42
C ASN A 199 -1.09 -18.50 -1.05
N MET A 200 -2.28 -19.03 -1.29
CA MET A 200 -2.85 -19.13 -2.63
C MET A 200 -3.14 -17.74 -3.19
N ILE A 201 -2.85 -17.54 -4.47
CA ILE A 201 -3.26 -16.38 -5.25
C ILE A 201 -4.72 -16.61 -5.65
N PRO A 202 -5.70 -15.86 -5.12
CA PRO A 202 -7.11 -16.14 -5.37
C PRO A 202 -7.44 -16.09 -6.87
N GLY A 203 -7.92 -17.20 -7.44
CA GLY A 203 -8.21 -17.32 -8.87
C GLY A 203 -6.97 -17.44 -9.79
N GLY A 204 -5.78 -17.65 -9.23
CA GLY A 204 -4.54 -17.80 -9.98
C GLY A 204 -4.09 -16.53 -10.71
N MET A 205 -3.03 -16.65 -11.50
CA MET A 205 -2.53 -15.60 -12.37
C MET A 205 -3.32 -15.54 -13.68
N PHE A 206 -3.58 -14.34 -14.18
CA PHE A 206 -4.19 -14.11 -15.48
C PHE A 206 -3.75 -12.76 -16.03
N PRO A 207 -3.91 -12.50 -17.34
CA PRO A 207 -3.45 -11.25 -17.93
C PRO A 207 -4.04 -10.02 -17.23
N LYS A 208 -3.17 -9.06 -16.93
CA LYS A 208 -3.41 -7.81 -16.18
C LYS A 208 -3.59 -7.96 -14.67
N LYS A 209 -3.63 -9.17 -14.10
CA LYS A 209 -3.62 -9.34 -12.64
C LYS A 209 -2.37 -8.68 -12.05
N THR A 210 -2.54 -7.94 -10.96
CA THR A 210 -1.45 -7.19 -10.33
C THR A 210 -1.42 -7.55 -8.85
N LEU A 211 -0.28 -8.04 -8.38
CA LEU A 211 -0.04 -8.23 -6.95
C LEU A 211 0.70 -7.00 -6.42
N ILE A 212 0.30 -6.53 -5.24
CA ILE A 212 1.01 -5.51 -4.49
C ILE A 212 1.62 -6.14 -3.26
N ILE A 213 2.91 -5.91 -3.04
CA ILE A 213 3.65 -6.37 -1.86
C ILE A 213 4.39 -5.16 -1.28
N ARG A 214 4.16 -4.86 -0.02
CA ARG A 214 4.91 -3.83 0.71
C ARG A 214 5.60 -4.45 1.90
N GLY A 215 6.76 -3.90 2.21
CA GLY A 215 7.56 -4.37 3.31
C GLY A 215 8.74 -3.47 3.58
N MET A 216 9.55 -3.90 4.53
CA MET A 216 10.80 -3.28 4.93
C MET A 216 11.93 -4.30 4.81
N VAL A 217 13.07 -3.85 4.33
CA VAL A 217 14.31 -4.65 4.31
C VAL A 217 15.05 -4.38 5.62
N PRO A 218 15.17 -5.34 6.56
CA PRO A 218 15.81 -5.09 7.85
C PRO A 218 17.29 -4.71 7.72
N TYR A 219 17.83 -4.00 8.71
CA TYR A 219 19.27 -3.77 8.83
C TYR A 219 20.03 -5.10 8.91
N GLY A 220 21.12 -5.22 8.15
CA GLY A 220 21.94 -6.43 8.11
C GLY A 220 21.39 -7.58 7.25
N ALA A 221 20.25 -7.39 6.56
CA ALA A 221 19.66 -8.36 5.63
C ALA A 221 20.67 -8.87 4.61
N ASP A 222 20.72 -10.20 4.40
CA ASP A 222 21.52 -10.85 3.36
C ASP A 222 20.71 -10.99 2.08
N ARG A 223 19.57 -11.70 2.16
CA ARG A 223 18.74 -12.00 0.99
C ARG A 223 17.29 -12.24 1.35
N MET A 224 16.41 -11.95 0.40
CA MET A 224 14.98 -12.29 0.45
C MET A 224 14.55 -12.93 -0.86
N SER A 225 13.42 -13.63 -0.87
CA SER A 225 12.85 -14.17 -2.10
C SER A 225 11.34 -14.01 -2.16
N ILE A 226 10.84 -13.72 -3.36
CA ILE A 226 9.43 -13.71 -3.71
C ILE A 226 9.26 -14.69 -4.86
N ASN A 227 8.43 -15.70 -4.65
CA ASN A 227 8.21 -16.81 -5.57
C ASN A 227 6.76 -16.84 -6.01
N PHE A 228 6.53 -16.92 -7.32
CA PHE A 228 5.26 -17.36 -7.87
C PHE A 228 5.39 -18.80 -8.37
N MET A 229 4.53 -19.66 -7.85
CA MET A 229 4.64 -21.10 -7.99
C MET A 229 3.37 -21.71 -8.56
N VAL A 230 3.54 -22.90 -9.11
CA VAL A 230 2.46 -23.80 -9.51
C VAL A 230 2.30 -24.84 -8.41
N SER A 231 1.29 -24.68 -7.56
CA SER A 231 1.13 -25.42 -6.31
C SER A 231 1.18 -26.95 -6.50
N ARG A 232 0.54 -27.45 -7.57
CA ARG A 232 0.41 -28.89 -7.87
C ARG A 232 1.72 -29.60 -8.19
N CYS A 233 2.73 -28.90 -8.71
CA CYS A 233 4.02 -29.49 -9.08
C CYS A 233 5.21 -28.85 -8.35
N ARG A 234 4.97 -27.79 -7.56
CA ARG A 234 5.99 -27.02 -6.82
C ARG A 234 7.03 -26.37 -7.73
N ASP A 235 6.76 -26.26 -9.03
CA ASP A 235 7.60 -25.48 -9.94
C ASP A 235 7.54 -24.00 -9.55
N ILE A 236 8.70 -23.34 -9.55
CA ILE A 236 8.82 -21.90 -9.35
C ILE A 236 8.82 -21.25 -10.73
N ALA A 237 7.66 -20.76 -11.15
CA ALA A 237 7.51 -20.10 -12.44
C ALA A 237 8.25 -18.75 -12.48
N PHE A 238 8.25 -18.02 -11.37
CA PHE A 238 9.00 -16.77 -11.21
C PHE A 238 9.63 -16.74 -9.82
N HIS A 239 10.96 -16.71 -9.77
CA HIS A 239 11.75 -16.50 -8.58
C HIS A 239 12.40 -15.13 -8.67
N MET A 240 12.16 -14.26 -7.69
CA MET A 240 12.86 -13.00 -7.52
C MET A 240 13.63 -13.04 -6.21
N ASN A 241 14.95 -12.88 -6.29
CA ASN A 241 15.86 -12.95 -5.15
C ASN A 241 16.73 -11.69 -5.05
N PRO A 242 16.25 -10.64 -4.37
CA PRO A 242 17.10 -9.54 -3.93
C PRO A 242 18.17 -10.06 -2.97
N ARG A 243 19.44 -9.88 -3.36
CA ARG A 243 20.63 -10.14 -2.54
C ARG A 243 21.14 -8.79 -2.07
N VAL A 244 20.68 -8.38 -0.89
CA VAL A 244 20.78 -7.00 -0.39
C VAL A 244 22.24 -6.60 -0.25
N ARG A 245 23.09 -7.47 0.31
CA ARG A 245 24.53 -7.22 0.47
C ARG A 245 25.30 -7.11 -0.85
N GLU A 246 24.86 -7.85 -1.87
CA GLU A 246 25.46 -7.80 -3.20
C GLU A 246 24.93 -6.62 -4.03
N GLY A 247 23.85 -5.97 -3.59
CA GLY A 247 23.22 -4.88 -4.34
C GLY A 247 22.61 -5.33 -5.67
N ILE A 248 22.18 -6.59 -5.79
CA ILE A 248 21.61 -7.16 -7.02
C ILE A 248 20.26 -7.82 -6.76
N VAL A 249 19.49 -8.00 -7.85
CA VAL A 249 18.29 -8.85 -7.84
C VAL A 249 18.44 -9.93 -8.91
N VAL A 250 18.53 -11.17 -8.44
CA VAL A 250 18.56 -12.34 -9.31
C VAL A 250 17.13 -12.78 -9.62
N ARG A 251 16.84 -13.09 -10.89
CA ARG A 251 15.57 -13.67 -11.31
C ARG A 251 15.78 -14.96 -12.05
N ASN A 252 14.90 -15.94 -11.80
CA ASN A 252 15.00 -17.24 -12.47
C ASN A 252 13.65 -17.98 -12.43
N SER A 253 13.62 -19.19 -12.99
CA SER A 253 12.57 -20.18 -12.79
C SER A 253 13.23 -21.50 -12.38
N MET A 254 12.56 -22.28 -11.53
CA MET A 254 12.92 -23.66 -11.20
C MET A 254 11.83 -24.58 -11.72
N LEU A 255 12.09 -25.27 -12.83
CA LEU A 255 11.12 -26.10 -13.54
C LEU A 255 11.60 -27.55 -13.56
N GLY A 256 10.74 -28.49 -13.15
CA GLY A 256 11.11 -29.90 -13.05
C GLY A 256 12.29 -30.13 -12.11
N GLY A 257 12.39 -29.34 -11.04
CA GLY A 257 13.45 -29.44 -10.04
C GLY A 257 14.79 -28.78 -10.42
N ASN A 258 14.90 -28.17 -11.60
CA ASN A 258 16.15 -27.57 -12.08
C ASN A 258 16.03 -26.06 -12.25
N TRP A 259 17.03 -25.33 -11.75
CA TRP A 259 17.17 -23.90 -12.00
C TRP A 259 17.55 -23.63 -13.45
N GLY A 260 16.90 -22.64 -14.06
CA GLY A 260 17.26 -22.14 -15.39
C GLY A 260 18.44 -21.16 -15.36
N GLN A 261 18.62 -20.43 -16.45
CA GLN A 261 19.60 -19.35 -16.54
C GLN A 261 19.17 -18.15 -15.69
N GLU A 262 20.06 -17.65 -14.83
CA GLU A 262 19.75 -16.44 -14.05
C GLU A 262 19.72 -15.17 -14.92
N GLU A 263 18.81 -14.27 -14.60
CA GLU A 263 18.80 -12.90 -15.09
C GLU A 263 19.21 -11.96 -13.94
N ARG A 264 20.28 -11.18 -14.15
CA ARG A 264 20.86 -10.31 -13.11
C ARG A 264 20.91 -8.83 -13.49
N GLU A 265 20.75 -8.52 -14.77
CA GLU A 265 20.85 -7.17 -15.32
C GLU A 265 19.81 -6.25 -14.68
N LEU A 266 20.28 -5.10 -14.19
CA LEU A 266 19.50 -4.09 -13.48
C LEU A 266 20.23 -2.75 -13.49
N GLY A 267 19.48 -1.65 -13.54
CA GLY A 267 20.05 -0.30 -13.44
C GLY A 267 20.50 0.04 -12.01
N MET A 268 19.56 0.00 -11.07
CA MET A 268 19.80 0.24 -9.65
C MET A 268 18.97 -0.76 -8.83
N CYS A 269 19.53 -1.34 -7.76
CA CYS A 269 18.78 -2.18 -6.84
C CYS A 269 17.95 -1.30 -5.88
N PRO A 270 16.62 -1.44 -5.85
CA PRO A 270 15.77 -0.60 -5.01
C PRO A 270 15.64 -1.12 -3.56
N PHE A 271 16.27 -2.25 -3.25
CA PHE A 271 16.20 -2.89 -1.93
C PHE A 271 17.44 -2.55 -1.14
N MET A 272 17.29 -1.59 -0.23
CA MET A 272 18.34 -1.13 0.66
C MET A 272 17.95 -1.46 2.09
N GLU A 273 18.94 -1.82 2.92
CA GLU A 273 18.70 -2.10 4.32
C GLU A 273 18.10 -0.89 5.06
N GLY A 274 17.21 -1.18 6.00
CA GLY A 274 16.45 -0.18 6.72
C GLY A 274 15.59 0.70 5.81
N GLN A 275 15.10 0.21 4.67
CA GLN A 275 14.18 0.96 3.79
C GLN A 275 12.89 0.20 3.52
N TYR A 276 11.79 0.94 3.42
CA TYR A 276 10.53 0.39 2.92
C TYR A 276 10.54 0.30 1.39
N PHE A 277 9.78 -0.67 0.88
CA PHE A 277 9.50 -0.79 -0.55
C PHE A 277 8.00 -1.00 -0.80
N ASP A 278 7.56 -0.51 -1.95
CA ASP A 278 6.24 -0.75 -2.54
C ASP A 278 6.44 -1.44 -3.89
N MET A 279 6.18 -2.74 -3.93
CA MET A 279 6.34 -3.54 -5.12
C MET A 279 4.99 -3.83 -5.77
N SER A 280 4.93 -3.66 -7.08
CA SER A 280 3.84 -4.21 -7.89
C SER A 280 4.37 -5.18 -8.93
N ILE A 281 3.73 -6.34 -9.03
CA ILE A 281 4.05 -7.36 -10.03
C ILE A 281 2.81 -7.61 -10.86
N ARG A 282 2.86 -7.22 -12.14
CA ARG A 282 1.76 -7.41 -13.08
C ARG A 282 2.01 -8.61 -13.99
N CYS A 283 1.06 -9.54 -14.02
CA CYS A 283 1.05 -10.63 -14.99
C CYS A 283 0.59 -10.10 -16.35
N GLY A 284 1.45 -10.16 -17.36
CA GLY A 284 1.09 -9.96 -18.77
C GLY A 284 0.89 -11.29 -19.49
N ASN A 285 0.56 -11.23 -20.79
CA ASN A 285 0.42 -12.43 -21.63
C ASN A 285 1.75 -13.18 -21.86
N GLN A 286 2.88 -12.49 -21.75
CA GLN A 286 4.20 -13.03 -22.12
C GLN A 286 5.26 -12.87 -21.02
N ARG A 287 4.98 -12.05 -20.01
CA ARG A 287 5.96 -11.64 -19.01
C ARG A 287 5.28 -11.12 -17.75
N PHE A 288 5.99 -11.20 -16.63
CA PHE A 288 5.74 -10.34 -15.48
C PHE A 288 6.40 -8.98 -15.71
N LYS A 289 5.71 -7.92 -15.31
CA LYS A 289 6.27 -6.56 -15.24
C LYS A 289 6.37 -6.15 -13.78
N VAL A 290 7.58 -5.83 -13.33
CA VAL A 290 7.85 -5.49 -11.94
C VAL A 290 8.16 -4.01 -11.80
N PHE A 291 7.49 -3.36 -10.86
CA PHE A 291 7.77 -1.99 -10.45
C PHE A 291 8.05 -1.96 -8.95
N VAL A 292 8.96 -1.10 -8.53
CA VAL A 292 9.24 -0.85 -7.12
C VAL A 292 9.26 0.66 -6.89
N ASN A 293 8.54 1.13 -5.87
CA ASN A 293 8.39 2.54 -5.52
C ASN A 293 7.92 3.39 -6.73
N GLY A 294 6.98 2.85 -7.50
CA GLY A 294 6.43 3.46 -8.71
C GLY A 294 7.34 3.44 -9.95
N GLN A 295 8.60 3.02 -9.81
CA GLN A 295 9.57 2.96 -10.91
C GLN A 295 9.60 1.58 -11.55
N PHE A 296 9.74 1.54 -12.88
CA PHE A 296 9.93 0.27 -13.60
C PHE A 296 11.26 -0.34 -13.20
N LEU A 297 11.24 -1.62 -12.82
CA LEU A 297 12.43 -2.33 -12.40
C LEU A 297 12.93 -3.28 -13.50
N PHE A 298 12.12 -4.26 -13.88
CA PHE A 298 12.42 -5.19 -14.98
C PHE A 298 11.16 -5.87 -15.52
N ASP A 299 11.31 -6.47 -16.69
CA ASP A 299 10.42 -7.50 -17.20
C ASP A 299 11.03 -8.87 -16.93
N PHE A 300 10.20 -9.87 -16.64
CA PHE A 300 10.61 -11.29 -16.59
C PHE A 300 9.72 -12.09 -17.53
N PHE A 301 10.27 -12.60 -18.63
CA PHE A 301 9.50 -13.34 -19.63
C PHE A 301 9.08 -14.72 -19.10
N HIS A 302 7.84 -15.10 -19.39
CA HIS A 302 7.28 -16.37 -18.92
C HIS A 302 8.08 -17.54 -19.49
N ARG A 303 8.81 -18.23 -18.63
CA ARG A 303 9.47 -19.51 -18.97
C ARG A 303 8.48 -20.68 -18.83
N PHE A 304 7.59 -20.59 -17.86
CA PHE A 304 6.44 -21.47 -17.72
C PHE A 304 5.27 -20.93 -18.58
N GLN A 305 4.97 -21.60 -19.70
CA GLN A 305 4.01 -21.10 -20.70
C GLN A 305 2.57 -21.10 -20.19
N SER A 306 2.19 -22.09 -19.37
CA SER A 306 0.87 -22.16 -18.74
C SER A 306 0.75 -21.21 -17.55
N PHE A 307 1.12 -19.94 -17.69
CA PHE A 307 1.19 -18.98 -16.58
C PHE A 307 -0.14 -18.83 -15.80
N SER A 308 -1.27 -19.25 -16.36
CA SER A 308 -2.56 -19.32 -15.66
C SER A 308 -2.64 -20.36 -14.54
N GLU A 309 -1.74 -21.35 -14.53
CA GLU A 309 -1.66 -22.36 -13.46
C GLU A 309 -0.82 -21.87 -12.26
N ILE A 310 -0.21 -20.69 -12.37
CA ILE A 310 0.52 -20.06 -11.26
C ILE A 310 -0.50 -19.57 -10.24
N ASP A 311 -0.51 -20.19 -9.06
CA ASP A 311 -1.59 -20.08 -8.08
C ASP A 311 -1.09 -19.95 -6.64
N LEU A 312 0.22 -19.94 -6.41
CA LEU A 312 0.81 -19.84 -5.07
C LEU A 312 1.85 -18.72 -5.00
N LEU A 313 1.77 -17.89 -3.96
CA LEU A 313 2.78 -16.92 -3.57
C LEU A 313 3.56 -17.46 -2.36
N GLU A 314 4.88 -17.52 -2.46
CA GLU A 314 5.78 -17.76 -1.33
C GLU A 314 6.75 -16.57 -1.16
N ILE A 315 6.94 -16.11 0.07
CA ILE A 315 7.89 -15.04 0.43
C ILE A 315 8.75 -15.53 1.60
N GLU A 316 10.07 -15.44 1.45
CA GLU A 316 11.04 -15.94 2.43
C GLU A 316 12.25 -15.00 2.57
N GLY A 317 13.07 -15.26 3.58
CA GLY A 317 14.33 -14.55 3.84
C GLY A 317 14.17 -13.27 4.68
N ASP A 318 15.17 -12.40 4.57
CA ASP A 318 15.35 -11.22 5.43
C ASP A 318 14.44 -10.06 4.98
N ILE A 319 13.16 -10.17 5.28
CA ILE A 319 12.13 -9.22 4.85
C ILE A 319 11.01 -9.16 5.89
N GLN A 320 10.55 -7.95 6.20
CA GLN A 320 9.30 -7.76 6.95
C GLN A 320 8.21 -7.35 5.98
N ILE A 321 7.11 -8.09 5.93
CA ILE A 321 5.97 -7.73 5.09
C ILE A 321 4.94 -6.97 5.92
N SER A 322 4.46 -5.86 5.38
CA SER A 322 3.40 -5.06 5.99
C SER A 322 2.06 -5.19 5.29
N TYR A 323 2.08 -5.47 3.98
CA TYR A 323 0.88 -5.47 3.16
C TYR A 323 1.02 -6.37 1.94
N ILE A 324 0.01 -7.19 1.67
CA ILE A 324 -0.14 -7.95 0.43
C ILE A 324 -1.57 -7.78 -0.09
N HIS A 325 -1.72 -7.56 -1.40
CA HIS A 325 -3.03 -7.54 -2.06
C HIS A 325 -2.91 -8.16 -3.47
N PHE A 326 -3.94 -8.90 -3.89
CA PHE A 326 -3.93 -9.77 -5.07
C PHE A 326 -4.83 -9.28 -6.21
#